data_AF-A0A348V8I5-F1
#
_entry.id   AF-A0A348V8I5-F1
#
_cell.length_a   1.000
_cell.length_b   1.000
_cell.length_c   1.000
_cell.angle_alpha   90.00
_cell.angle_beta   90.00
_cell.angle_gamma   90.00
#
_symmetry.space_group_name_H-M   'P 1'
#
loop_
_entity.id
_entity.type
_entity.pdbx_description
1 polymer ?
#
loop_
_entity_poly.entity_id
_entity_poly.type
_entity_poly.pdbx_seq_one_letter_code
_entity_poly.pdbx_strand_id
1 'polypeptide(L)'
;MREKPIVGQTLYSLNVGNAARNTTQELTEVVVTKVGRKFFYCAKEEWKESDDCWTKYDLDTWRQVTNYSATSSLYKTVGEYADEKECTILSAIISDAFRYGRNVKNISLPVLRDIAAMIQKEEDSLTP
;
A
#
# COMPACT_ATOMS: atom_id res chain seq x y z
N MET A 1 -10.24 -8.27 2.38
CA MET A 1 -9.42 -8.95 3.41
C MET A 1 -8.20 -9.51 2.69
N ARG A 2 -6.98 -9.21 3.13
CA ARG A 2 -5.79 -9.79 2.50
C ARG A 2 -5.75 -11.30 2.73
N GLU A 3 -5.13 -12.01 1.79
CA GLU A 3 -4.90 -13.45 1.95
C GLU A 3 -4.02 -13.71 3.17
N LYS A 4 -4.28 -14.81 3.87
CA LYS A 4 -3.47 -15.20 5.03
C LYS A 4 -2.08 -15.63 4.56
N PRO A 5 -0.99 -15.03 5.06
CA PRO A 5 0.36 -15.41 4.67
C PRO A 5 0.73 -16.80 5.20
N ILE A 6 1.72 -17.42 4.57
CA ILE A 6 2.24 -18.76 4.91
C ILE A 6 3.59 -18.61 5.61
N VAL A 7 3.88 -19.45 6.61
CA VAL A 7 5.20 -19.47 7.25
C VAL A 7 6.28 -19.84 6.22
N GLY A 8 7.37 -19.08 6.18
CA GLY A 8 8.43 -19.18 5.18
C GLY A 8 8.19 -18.35 3.91
N GLN A 9 7.03 -17.69 3.77
CA GLN A 9 6.78 -16.79 2.65
C GLN A 9 7.63 -15.52 2.76
N THR A 10 8.27 -15.13 1.65
CA THR A 10 8.91 -13.82 1.51
C THR A 10 7.88 -12.74 1.20
N LEU A 11 7.95 -11.64 1.93
CA LEU A 11 7.16 -10.42 1.75
C LEU A 11 8.10 -9.23 1.69
N TYR A 12 7.58 -8.09 1.23
CA TYR A 12 8.36 -6.87 1.09
C TYR A 12 7.87 -5.82 2.08
N SER A 13 8.75 -5.42 3.00
CA SER A 13 8.49 -4.40 4.01
C SER A 13 8.91 -3.04 3.51
N LEU A 14 7.99 -2.08 3.57
CA LEU A 14 8.26 -0.66 3.35
C LEU A 14 8.16 0.09 4.67
N ASN A 15 9.10 0.98 4.92
CA ASN A 15 8.99 2.00 5.97
C ASN A 15 7.85 2.98 5.66
N VAL A 16 6.94 3.16 6.61
CA VAL A 16 5.78 4.07 6.53
C VAL A 16 5.72 5.00 7.75
N GLY A 17 4.80 5.96 7.73
CA GLY A 17 4.57 6.87 8.85
C GLY A 17 5.78 7.75 9.15
N ASN A 18 6.19 7.81 10.41
CA ASN A 18 7.34 8.65 10.81
C ASN A 18 8.68 8.11 10.29
N ALA A 19 8.82 6.79 10.12
CA ALA A 19 10.05 6.21 9.61
C ALA A 19 10.34 6.67 8.16
N ALA A 20 9.30 6.75 7.34
CA ALA A 20 9.37 7.22 5.96
C ALA A 20 9.82 8.69 5.80
N ARG A 21 9.74 9.51 6.85
CA ARG A 21 10.09 10.94 6.76
C ARG A 21 11.60 11.20 6.77
N ASN A 22 12.35 10.33 7.43
CA ASN A 22 13.77 10.53 7.73
C ASN A 22 14.68 9.49 7.06
N THR A 23 14.11 8.54 6.30
CA THR A 23 14.86 7.45 5.67
C THR A 23 14.35 7.21 4.25
N THR A 24 15.22 6.72 3.37
CA THR A 24 14.85 6.32 2.01
C THR A 24 13.75 5.26 2.06
N GLN A 25 12.74 5.40 1.21
CA GLN A 25 11.68 4.41 1.07
C GLN A 25 12.15 3.25 0.20
N GLU A 26 12.73 2.23 0.84
CA GLU A 26 13.25 1.03 0.18
C GLU A 26 12.49 -0.20 0.65
N LEU A 27 12.08 -1.04 -0.30
CA LEU A 27 11.47 -2.33 0.01
C LEU A 27 12.54 -3.29 0.52
N THR A 28 12.34 -3.78 1.73
CA THR A 28 13.22 -4.75 2.37
C THR A 28 12.55 -6.11 2.42
N GLU A 29 13.22 -7.15 1.96
CA GLU A 29 12.71 -8.52 2.05
C GLU A 29 12.64 -8.98 3.51
N VAL A 30 11.50 -9.59 3.87
CA VAL A 30 11.27 -10.20 5.17
C VAL A 30 10.56 -11.54 4.98
N VAL A 31 10.82 -12.48 5.87
CA VAL A 31 10.25 -13.82 5.85
C VAL A 31 9.25 -13.97 6.99
N VAL A 32 8.10 -14.54 6.69
CA VAL A 32 7.04 -14.83 7.66
C VAL A 32 7.50 -15.96 8.58
N THR A 33 7.67 -15.69 9.86
CA THR A 33 8.17 -16.66 10.85
C THR A 33 7.03 -17.36 11.59
N LYS A 34 5.94 -16.66 11.88
CA LYS A 34 4.81 -17.20 12.64
C LYS A 34 3.50 -16.58 12.19
N VAL A 35 2.46 -17.42 12.07
CA VAL A 35 1.12 -16.97 11.67
C VAL A 35 0.10 -17.42 12.71
N GLY A 36 -0.59 -16.46 13.33
CA GLY A 36 -1.62 -16.67 14.34
C GLY A 36 -3.05 -16.54 13.78
N ARG A 37 -3.99 -16.30 14.69
CA ARG A 37 -5.41 -16.06 14.35
C ARG A 37 -5.69 -14.63 13.86
N LYS A 38 -5.06 -13.64 14.49
CA LYS A 38 -5.24 -12.21 14.19
C LYS A 38 -3.97 -11.53 13.65
N PHE A 39 -2.81 -12.07 14.02
CA PHE A 39 -1.53 -11.46 13.75
C PHE A 39 -0.58 -12.47 13.12
N PHE A 40 0.44 -11.97 12.45
CA PHE A 40 1.58 -12.74 12.00
C PHE A 40 2.88 -11.97 12.28
N TYR A 41 4.00 -12.66 12.19
CA TYR A 41 5.32 -12.15 12.53
C TYR A 41 6.25 -12.36 11.34
N CYS A 42 7.06 -11.35 11.07
CA CYS A 42 8.11 -11.41 10.06
C CYS A 42 9.44 -10.99 10.65
N ALA A 43 10.51 -11.54 10.10
CA ALA A 43 11.88 -11.13 10.39
C ALA A 43 12.67 -11.10 9.09
N LYS A 44 13.81 -10.39 9.09
CA LYS A 44 14.80 -10.56 8.02
C LYS A 44 15.33 -12.00 8.06
N GLU A 45 15.69 -12.55 6.91
CA GLU A 45 16.13 -13.95 6.78
C GLU A 45 17.28 -14.30 7.73
N GLU A 46 18.25 -13.40 7.87
CA GLU A 46 19.41 -13.52 8.78
C GLU A 46 19.03 -13.64 10.27
N TRP A 47 17.85 -13.15 10.65
CA TRP A 47 17.41 -12.98 12.03
C TRP A 47 16.17 -13.80 12.37
N LYS A 48 15.76 -14.71 11.50
CA LYS A 48 14.51 -15.47 11.65
C LYS A 48 14.49 -16.39 12.88
N GLU A 49 15.66 -16.79 13.38
CA GLU A 49 15.81 -17.63 14.58
C GLU A 49 15.77 -16.83 15.90
N SER A 50 15.85 -15.49 15.83
CA SER A 50 15.83 -14.62 17.01
C SER A 50 14.47 -13.95 17.17
N ASP A 51 13.70 -14.40 18.16
CA ASP A 51 12.37 -13.86 18.48
C ASP A 51 12.39 -12.35 18.75
N ASP A 52 13.51 -11.82 19.27
CA ASP A 52 13.68 -10.39 19.58
C ASP A 52 13.68 -9.50 18.33
N CYS A 53 13.93 -10.08 17.15
CA CYS A 53 13.97 -9.35 15.88
C CYS A 53 12.65 -9.44 15.10
N TRP A 54 11.63 -10.10 15.66
CA TRP A 54 10.37 -10.31 14.96
C TRP A 54 9.48 -9.07 15.03
N THR A 55 9.01 -8.63 13.88
CA THR A 55 8.03 -7.56 13.78
C THR A 55 6.63 -8.15 13.62
N LYS A 56 5.69 -7.65 14.43
CA LYS A 56 4.29 -8.12 14.46
C LYS A 56 3.43 -7.31 13.49
N TYR A 57 2.59 -8.00 12.73
CA TYR A 57 1.68 -7.43 11.72
C TYR A 57 0.25 -7.94 11.88
N ASP A 58 -0.70 -7.11 11.48
CA ASP A 58 -2.13 -7.41 11.45
C ASP A 58 -2.51 -8.17 10.17
N LEU A 59 -3.30 -9.24 10.28
CA LEU A 59 -3.63 -10.10 9.13
C LEU A 59 -4.51 -9.42 8.09
N ASP A 60 -5.35 -8.47 8.49
CA ASP A 60 -6.31 -7.85 7.58
C ASP A 60 -5.66 -6.73 6.78
N THR A 61 -4.81 -5.95 7.45
CA THR A 61 -4.19 -4.74 6.91
C THR A 61 -2.76 -4.92 6.47
N TRP A 62 -2.06 -5.96 6.96
CA TRP A 62 -0.62 -6.18 6.77
C TRP A 62 0.25 -5.01 7.23
N ARG A 63 -0.27 -4.22 8.16
CA ARG A 63 0.45 -3.11 8.81
C ARG A 63 1.02 -3.56 10.13
N GLN A 64 2.16 -2.98 10.48
CA GLN A 64 2.81 -3.24 11.76
C GLN A 64 1.87 -2.89 12.92
N VAL A 65 1.76 -3.81 13.87
CA VAL A 65 1.01 -3.62 15.10
C VAL A 65 1.94 -3.02 16.15
N THR A 66 1.64 -1.79 16.54
CA THR A 66 2.34 -1.07 17.60
C THR A 66 1.32 -0.22 18.37
N ASN A 67 1.67 0.18 19.59
CA ASN A 67 0.86 1.13 20.38
C ASN A 67 0.94 2.56 19.82
N TYR A 68 1.76 2.77 18.79
CA TYR A 68 1.98 4.05 18.12
C TYR A 68 1.53 3.99 16.65
N SER A 69 1.98 4.94 15.83
CA SER A 69 1.80 4.88 14.38
C SER A 69 2.63 3.74 13.80
N ALA A 70 2.04 2.95 12.91
CA ALA A 70 2.75 1.90 12.17
C ALA A 70 3.97 2.50 11.45
N THR A 71 5.12 1.86 11.59
CA THR A 71 6.36 2.25 10.90
C THR A 71 6.71 1.34 9.74
N SER A 72 5.97 0.25 9.56
CA SER A 72 6.15 -0.67 8.44
C SER A 72 4.80 -1.18 7.89
N SER A 73 4.74 -1.35 6.57
CA SER A 73 3.65 -2.00 5.84
C SER A 73 4.23 -3.09 4.93
N LEU A 74 3.52 -4.20 4.77
CA LEU A 74 3.97 -5.34 3.96
C LEU A 74 3.22 -5.44 2.64
N TYR A 75 3.96 -5.86 1.61
CA TYR A 75 3.51 -6.09 0.25
C TYR A 75 3.82 -7.52 -0.19
N LYS A 76 2.96 -8.11 -1.01
CA LYS A 76 3.19 -9.46 -1.58
C LYS A 76 4.28 -9.42 -2.64
N THR A 77 4.28 -8.38 -3.45
CA THR A 77 5.21 -8.21 -4.57
C THR A 77 5.73 -6.79 -4.59
N VAL A 78 6.88 -6.60 -5.23
CA VAL A 78 7.42 -5.26 -5.51
C VAL A 78 6.46 -4.46 -6.40
N GLY A 79 5.75 -5.14 -7.31
CA GLY A 79 4.76 -4.52 -8.20
C GLY A 79 3.61 -3.88 -7.44
N GLU A 80 3.10 -4.53 -6.39
CA GLU A 80 1.99 -4.00 -5.59
C GLU A 80 2.28 -2.61 -4.99
N TYR A 81 3.52 -2.38 -4.54
CA TYR A 81 3.94 -1.07 -4.05
C TYR A 81 4.11 -0.06 -5.19
N ALA A 82 4.66 -0.49 -6.33
CA ALA A 82 4.81 0.38 -7.50
C ALA A 82 3.44 0.89 -7.97
N ASP A 83 2.45 0.00 -8.02
CA ASP A 83 1.07 0.31 -8.38
C ASP A 83 0.44 1.28 -7.36
N GLU A 84 0.57 1.03 -6.05
CA GLU A 84 0.05 1.94 -5.01
C GLU A 84 0.68 3.34 -5.12
N LYS A 85 1.99 3.41 -5.37
CA LYS A 85 2.72 4.66 -5.53
C LYS A 85 2.24 5.41 -6.78
N GLU A 86 2.07 4.72 -7.90
CA GLU A 86 1.56 5.30 -9.14
C GLU A 86 0.13 5.79 -8.97
N CYS A 87 -0.77 4.98 -8.39
CA CYS A 87 -2.13 5.37 -8.07
C CYS A 87 -2.18 6.64 -7.20
N THR A 88 -1.31 6.74 -6.20
CA THR A 88 -1.22 7.91 -5.33
C THR A 88 -0.81 9.16 -6.10
N ILE A 89 0.20 9.05 -6.98
CA ILE A 89 0.67 10.16 -7.81
C ILE A 89 -0.42 10.61 -8.79
N LEU A 90 -1.04 9.67 -9.50
CA LEU A 90 -2.10 9.96 -10.46
C LEU A 90 -3.31 10.60 -9.76
N SER A 91 -3.71 10.07 -8.60
CA SER A 91 -4.80 10.63 -7.81
C SER A 91 -4.50 12.05 -7.33
N ALA A 92 -3.25 12.34 -6.95
CA ALA A 92 -2.83 13.68 -6.56
C ALA A 92 -2.87 14.65 -7.75
N ILE A 93 -2.41 14.23 -8.93
CA ILE A 93 -2.44 15.04 -10.17
C ILE A 93 -3.89 15.36 -10.55
N ILE A 94 -4.75 14.34 -10.57
CA ILE A 94 -6.18 14.51 -10.89
C ILE A 94 -6.83 15.43 -9.86
N SER A 95 -6.62 15.17 -8.57
CA SER A 95 -7.18 15.99 -7.49
C SER A 95 -6.73 17.44 -7.60
N ASP A 96 -5.44 17.71 -7.83
CA ASP A 96 -4.92 19.08 -7.99
C ASP A 96 -5.51 19.78 -9.22
N ALA A 97 -5.69 19.05 -10.33
CA ALA A 97 -6.32 19.56 -11.53
C ALA A 97 -7.78 20.02 -11.31
N PHE A 98 -8.48 19.51 -10.30
CA PHE A 98 -9.87 19.89 -9.98
C PHE A 98 -10.03 20.59 -8.61
N ARG A 99 -8.93 20.84 -7.89
CA ARG A 99 -8.90 21.27 -6.48
C ARG A 99 -9.65 22.57 -6.20
N TYR A 100 -9.63 23.52 -7.14
CA TYR A 100 -10.29 24.83 -6.98
C TYR A 100 -11.55 25.00 -7.85
N GLY A 101 -12.24 23.91 -8.17
CA GLY A 101 -13.50 23.91 -8.91
C GLY A 101 -13.32 23.64 -10.41
N ARG A 102 -14.24 24.17 -11.24
CA ARG A 102 -14.30 23.89 -12.68
C ARG A 102 -13.00 24.31 -13.39
N ASN A 103 -12.12 23.36 -13.67
CA ASN A 103 -10.92 23.58 -14.47
C ASN A 103 -11.21 23.60 -15.98
N VAL A 104 -12.25 24.35 -16.37
CA VAL A 104 -12.65 24.55 -17.77
C VAL A 104 -11.70 25.47 -18.53
N LYS A 105 -10.75 26.10 -17.83
CA LYS A 105 -9.72 26.98 -18.43
C LYS A 105 -8.52 26.18 -18.93
N ASN A 106 -8.10 25.13 -18.22
CA ASN A 106 -6.92 24.35 -18.57
C ASN A 106 -7.26 22.98 -19.18
N ILE A 107 -8.50 22.49 -19.02
CA ILE A 107 -8.95 21.23 -19.59
C ILE A 107 -10.05 21.50 -20.60
N SER A 108 -9.87 21.01 -21.83
CA SER A 108 -10.84 21.19 -22.90
C SER A 108 -12.10 20.35 -22.68
N LEU A 109 -13.24 20.81 -23.19
CA LEU A 109 -14.52 20.10 -23.08
C LEU A 109 -14.47 18.65 -23.61
N PRO A 110 -13.79 18.33 -24.73
CA PRO A 110 -13.63 16.94 -25.17
C PRO A 110 -12.97 16.05 -24.11
N VAL A 111 -11.87 16.52 -23.51
CA VAL A 111 -11.15 15.76 -22.47
C VAL A 111 -12.02 15.55 -21.23
N LEU A 112 -12.81 16.55 -20.83
CA LEU A 112 -13.75 16.39 -19.73
C LEU A 112 -14.84 15.36 -20.01
N ARG A 113 -15.30 15.25 -21.26
CA ARG A 113 -16.26 14.21 -21.68
C ARG A 113 -15.63 12.82 -21.64
N ASP A 114 -14.38 12.70 -22.08
CA ASP A 114 -13.66 11.43 -22.06
C ASP A 114 -13.45 10.95 -20.62
N ILE A 115 -13.02 11.83 -19.71
CA ILE A 115 -12.87 11.53 -18.28
C ILE A 115 -14.21 11.08 -17.68
N ALA A 116 -15.30 11.82 -17.96
CA ALA A 116 -16.63 11.45 -17.46
C ALA A 116 -17.10 10.09 -17.99
N ALA A 117 -16.84 9.78 -19.26
CA ALA A 117 -17.17 8.49 -19.86
C ALA A 117 -16.37 7.33 -19.23
N MET A 118 -15.08 7.55 -18.92
CA MET A 118 -14.25 6.57 -18.22
C MET A 118 -14.78 6.30 -16.81
N ILE A 119 -15.17 7.34 -16.05
CA ILE A 119 -15.73 7.20 -14.70
C ILE A 119 -17.06 6.43 -14.75
N GLN A 120 -17.98 6.81 -15.64
CA GLN A 120 -19.28 6.15 -15.75
C GLN A 120 -19.13 4.66 -16.09
N LYS A 121 -18.23 4.33 -17.03
CA LYS A 121 -17.97 2.94 -17.41
C LYS A 121 -17.45 2.10 -16.24
N GLU A 122 -16.66 2.69 -15.35
CA GLU A 122 -16.15 2.02 -14.15
C GLU A 122 -17.23 1.88 -13.07
N GLU A 123 -18.11 2.88 -12.90
CA GLU A 123 -19.27 2.75 -12.00
C GLU A 123 -20.22 1.65 -12.47
N ASP A 124 -20.50 1.59 -13.77
CA ASP A 124 -21.35 0.58 -14.38
C ASP A 124 -20.73 -0.83 -14.30
N SER A 125 -19.40 -0.95 -14.24
CA SER A 125 -18.72 -2.26 -14.08
C SER A 125 -18.72 -2.76 -12.63
N LEU A 126 -18.83 -1.84 -11.66
CA LEU A 126 -18.88 -2.13 -10.22
C LEU A 126 -20.30 -2.38 -9.69
N THR A 127 -21.32 -2.10 -10.50
CA THR A 127 -22.73 -2.29 -10.14
C THR A 127 -23.25 -3.56 -10.85
N PRO A 128 -23.44 -4.70 -10.14
CA PRO A 128 -23.85 -5.97 -10.73
C PRO A 128 -25.31 -5.99 -11.23
#